data_AF-A0A2N5CX53-F1
#
_entry.id   AF-A0A2N5CX53-F1
#
_cell.length_a   1.000
_cell.length_b   1.000
_cell.length_c   1.000
_cell.angle_alpha   90.00
_cell.angle_beta   90.00
_cell.angle_gamma   90.00
#
_symmetry.space_group_name_H-M   'P 1'
#
loop_
_entity.id
_entity.type
_entity.pdbx_description
1 polymer ?
#
loop_
_entity_poly.entity_id
_entity_poly.type
_entity_poly.pdbx_seq_one_letter_code
_entity_poly.pdbx_strand_id
1 'polypeptide(L)' 'MYRLLVYYRDESLPRQAAQAPSARDVQGVMERLLAAHGGCQRLEVFAGDLRLFVVDPDGRSLP' A
#
# COMPACT_ATOMS: atom_id res chain seq x y z
N MET A 1 -5.13 13.70 -1.63
CA MET A 1 -5.34 12.41 -2.31
C MET A 1 -4.17 11.51 -1.96
N TYR A 2 -4.44 10.26 -1.60
CA TYR A 2 -3.44 9.30 -1.18
C TYR A 2 -3.25 8.23 -2.24
N ARG A 3 -2.03 7.73 -2.40
CA ARG A 3 -1.69 6.67 -3.34
C ARG A 3 -1.11 5.49 -2.55
N LEU A 4 -1.64 4.30 -2.80
CA LEU A 4 -1.19 3.06 -2.19
C LEU A 4 -0.56 2.20 -3.27
N LEU A 5 0.68 1.76 -3.05
CA LEU A 5 1.48 0.99 -4.01
C LEU A 5 1.78 -0.40 -3.44
N VAL A 6 1.46 -1.45 -4.19
CA VAL A 6 1.69 -2.85 -3.77
C VAL A 6 2.95 -3.40 -4.44
N TYR A 7 3.87 -3.90 -3.62
CA TYR A 7 5.13 -4.51 -4.07
C TYR A 7 5.12 -6.02 -3.80
N TYR A 8 5.71 -6.77 -4.72
CA TYR A 8 5.87 -8.22 -4.64
C TYR A 8 7.35 -8.57 -4.57
N ARG A 9 7.63 -9.79 -4.11
CA ARG A 9 8.99 -10.32 -4.08
C ARG A 9 9.56 -10.33 -5.51
N ASP A 10 10.81 -9.88 -5.62
CA ASP A 10 11.60 -9.80 -6.86
C ASP A 10 11.09 -8.78 -7.91
N GLU A 11 10.14 -7.91 -7.56
CA GLU A 11 9.68 -6.84 -8.43
C GLU A 11 10.29 -5.48 -8.06
N SER A 12 10.91 -4.84 -9.05
CA SER A 12 11.51 -3.50 -8.88
C SER A 12 10.49 -2.37 -8.96
N LEU A 13 9.27 -2.65 -9.44
CA LEU A 13 8.19 -1.69 -9.62
C LEU A 13 6.92 -2.19 -8.92
N PRO A 14 6.09 -1.27 -8.41
CA PRO A 14 4.81 -1.65 -7.83
C PRO A 14 3.87 -2.16 -8.92
N ARG A 15 3.21 -3.28 -8.66
CA ARG A 15 2.28 -3.91 -9.60
C ARG A 15 0.92 -3.23 -9.66
N GLN A 16 0.52 -2.62 -8.54
CA GLN A 16 -0.78 -1.98 -8.42
C GLN A 16 -0.68 -0.68 -7.65
N ALA A 17 -1.36 0.33 -8.19
CA ALA A 17 -1.60 1.61 -7.53
C ALA A 17 -3.11 1.76 -7.29
N ALA A 18 -3.52 1.87 -6.03
CA ALA A 18 -4.85 2.34 -5.67
C ALA A 18 -4.78 3.79 -5.19
N GLN A 19 -5.89 4.49 -5.26
CA GLN A 19 -6.01 5.84 -4.75
C GLN A 19 -7.12 5.90 -3.71
N ALA A 20 -6.86 6.66 -2.65
CA ALA A 20 -7.83 6.95 -1.60
C ALA A 20 -8.03 8.47 -1.51
N PRO A 21 -9.27 8.98 -1.58
CA PRO A 21 -9.50 10.42 -1.59
C PRO A 21 -9.20 11.06 -0.23
N SER A 22 -9.41 10.33 0.87
CA SER A 22 -9.16 10.79 2.24
C SER A 22 -8.32 9.80 3.06
N ALA A 23 -7.76 10.27 4.18
CA ALA A 23 -7.02 9.41 5.12
C ALA A 23 -7.91 8.32 5.73
N ARG A 24 -9.20 8.62 5.94
CA ARG A 24 -10.19 7.67 6.44
C ARG A 24 -10.36 6.48 5.49
N ASP A 25 -10.25 6.71 4.19
CA ASP A 25 -10.42 5.67 3.17
C ASP A 25 -9.17 4.81 2.98
N VAL A 26 -7.99 5.30 3.39
CA VAL A 26 -6.70 4.60 3.22
C VAL A 26 -6.75 3.22 3.85
N GLN A 27 -7.27 3.11 5.08
CA GLN A 27 -7.33 1.85 5.80
C GLN A 27 -8.18 0.81 5.05
N GLY A 28 -9.39 1.17 4.62
CA GLY A 28 -10.25 0.25 3.87
C GLY A 28 -9.74 -0.09 2.48
N VAL A 29 -8.97 0.79 1.83
CA VAL A 29 -8.27 0.45 0.58
C VAL A 29 -7.11 -0.50 0.85
N MET A 30 -6.33 -0.26 1.92
CA MET A 30 -5.19 -1.09 2.32
C MET A 30 -5.63 -2.53 2.64
N GLU A 31 -6.65 -2.72 3.47
CA GLU A 31 -7.19 -4.05 3.82
C GLU A 31 -7.65 -4.82 2.57
N ARG A 32 -8.36 -4.14 1.65
CA ARG A 32 -8.79 -4.74 0.38
C ARG A 32 -7.61 -5.13 -0.50
N LEU A 33 -6.57 -4.31 -0.58
CA LEU A 33 -5.37 -4.61 -1.36
C LEU A 33 -4.61 -5.81 -0.77
N LEU A 34 -4.42 -5.83 0.55
CA LEU A 34 -3.73 -6.94 1.23
C LEU A 34 -4.49 -8.26 1.04
N ALA A 35 -5.82 -8.24 1.11
CA ALA A 35 -6.65 -9.43 0.87
C ALA A 35 -6.65 -9.88 -0.60
N ALA A 36 -6.61 -8.94 -1.56
CA ALA A 36 -6.65 -9.25 -2.99
C ALA A 36 -5.28 -9.73 -3.54
N HIS A 37 -4.18 -9.40 -2.87
CA HIS A 37 -2.82 -9.61 -3.37
C HIS A 37 -2.06 -10.63 -2.54
N GLY A 38 -2.43 -11.91 -2.68
CA GLY A 38 -1.65 -13.02 -2.15
C GLY A 38 -0.21 -12.98 -2.68
N GLY A 39 0.77 -12.86 -1.78
CA GLY A 39 2.18 -12.68 -2.13
C GLY A 39 2.68 -11.23 -2.15
N CYS A 40 1.85 -10.27 -1.74
CA CYS A 40 2.31 -8.94 -1.34
C CYS A 40 3.48 -9.09 -0.36
N GLN A 41 4.52 -8.27 -0.50
CA GLN A 41 5.63 -8.19 0.45
C GLN A 41 5.55 -6.91 1.27
N ARG A 42 5.14 -5.81 0.63
CA ARG A 42 4.90 -4.54 1.30
C ARG A 42 3.93 -3.68 0.53
N LEU A 43 3.23 -2.83 1.25
CA LEU A 43 2.39 -1.78 0.70
C LEU A 43 2.92 -0.43 1.18
N GLU A 44 3.12 0.49 0.25
CA GLU A 44 3.60 1.84 0.54
C GLU A 44 2.47 2.85 0.35
N VAL A 45 2.29 3.75 1.32
CA VAL A 45 1.27 4.80 1.28
C VAL A 45 1.90 6.17 1.11
N PHE A 46 1.39 6.94 0.16
CA PHE A 46 1.87 8.28 -0.19
C PHE A 46 0.76 9.32 -0.09
N ALA A 47 1.12 10.55 0.26
CA ALA A 47 0.32 11.75 0.06
C ALA A 47 1.06 12.70 -0.88
N GLY A 48 0.61 12.78 -2.14
CA GLY A 48 1.41 13.37 -3.21
C GLY A 48 2.71 12.57 -3.40
N ASP A 49 3.86 13.25 -3.34
CA ASP A 49 5.18 12.63 -3.45
C ASP A 49 5.78 12.21 -2.09
N LEU A 50 5.12 12.55 -0.99
CA LEU A 50 5.57 12.20 0.36
C LEU A 50 5.16 10.76 0.70
N ARG A 51 6.12 9.88 0.96
CA ARG A 51 5.87 8.56 1.54
C ARG A 51 5.53 8.73 3.01
N LEU A 52 4.34 8.29 3.42
CA LEU A 52 3.87 8.40 4.80
C LEU A 52 4.33 7.21 5.63
N PHE A 53 4.02 5.99 5.17
CA PHE A 53 4.36 4.76 5.86
C PHE A 53 4.38 3.58 4.90
N VAL A 54 4.99 2.50 5.36
CA VAL A 54 5.07 1.22 4.67
C VAL A 54 4.51 0.17 5.61
N VAL A 55 3.73 -0.78 5.09
CA VAL A 55 3.23 -1.91 5.86
C VAL A 55 3.63 -3.24 5.23
N ASP A 56 3.76 -4.27 6.06
CA ASP A 56 3.90 -5.65 5.63
C ASP A 56 2.52 -6.25 5.25
N PRO A 57 2.47 -7.52 4.80
CA PRO A 57 1.22 -8.16 4.40
C PRO A 57 0.25 -8.40 5.57
N ASP A 58 0.76 -8.41 6.79
CA ASP A 58 -0.01 -8.53 8.02
C ASP A 58 -0.53 -7.16 8.51
N GLY A 59 -0.26 -6.07 7.76
CA GLY A 59 -0.67 -4.71 8.08
C GLY A 59 0.20 -4.04 9.14
N ARG A 60 1.35 -4.61 9.50
CA ARG A 60 2.28 -4.03 10.48
C ARG A 60 3.15 -2.99 9.80
N SER A 61 3.36 -1.85 10.47
CA SER A 61 4.25 -0.82 9.95
C SER A 61 5.68 -1.32 9.87
N LEU A 62 6.31 -1.09 8.73
CA LEU A 62 7.73 -1.30 8.48
C LEU A 62 8.49 0.02 8.63
N PRO A 63 9.78 -0.03 9.01
CA PRO A 63 10.66 1.15 9.06
C PRO A 63 10.95 1.75 7.67
#